data_AF-A0A7J2IEN9-F1
#
_entry.id   AF-A0A7J2IEN9-F1
#
_cell.length_a   1.000
_cell.length_b   1.000
_cell.length_c   1.000
_cell.angle_alpha   90.00
_cell.angle_beta   90.00
_cell.angle_gamma   90.00
#
_symmetry.space_group_name_H-M   'P 1'
#
loop_
_entity.id
_entity.type
_entity.pdbx_description
1 polymer ?
#
loop_
_entity_poly.entity_id
_entity_poly.type
_entity_poly.pdbx_seq_one_letter_code
_entity_poly.pdbx_strand_id
1 'polypeptide(L)'
;MALFAAIRLEIVNLFKLLNPSKANEFFEKMGVRSVGYMLNYLIVSGLFLFVGYSLNLYYKAGFEAEIKCPLIASIESAFITSITLILSTIISGFIISLFGKGLVGRDMEFNEAVSVIGYPMIFILISGIFRAHIMTIILHYMFIAYSMYLLYTAISARFGFERALVHFIFILIVISLVVMILFWTGTSFLNFLVWIGLPSIGIPISHIPPWCH
;
A
#
# COMPACT_ATOMS: atom_id res chain seq x y z
N MET A 1 -14.01 24.21 11.37
CA MET A 1 -15.06 23.20 11.67
C MET A 1 -15.16 22.11 10.61
N ALA A 2 -15.13 22.40 9.31
CA ALA A 2 -15.23 21.38 8.25
C ALA A 2 -14.10 20.33 8.25
N LEU A 3 -12.85 20.75 8.50
CA LEU A 3 -11.68 19.83 8.54
C LEU A 3 -11.81 18.77 9.64
N PHE A 4 -12.19 19.17 10.85
CA PHE A 4 -12.37 18.24 11.97
C PHE A 4 -13.50 17.24 11.72
N ALA A 5 -14.58 17.66 11.06
CA ALA A 5 -15.67 16.77 10.67
C ALA A 5 -15.22 15.74 9.63
N ALA A 6 -14.40 16.15 8.65
CA ALA A 6 -13.83 15.25 7.65
C ALA A 6 -12.87 14.23 8.27
N ILE A 7 -11.94 14.67 9.13
CA ILE A 7 -11.01 13.79 9.84
C ILE A 7 -11.78 12.76 10.69
N ARG A 8 -12.79 13.21 11.43
CA ARG A 8 -13.62 12.33 12.25
C ARG A 8 -14.33 11.27 11.41
N LEU A 9 -14.88 11.65 10.26
CA LEU A 9 -15.53 10.72 9.33
C LEU A 9 -14.57 9.66 8.82
N GLU A 10 -13.34 10.05 8.45
CA GLU A 10 -12.35 9.11 7.94
C GLU A 10 -11.82 8.15 9.00
N ILE A 11 -11.65 8.63 10.24
CA ILE A 11 -11.35 7.75 11.39
C ILE A 11 -12.47 6.73 11.58
N VAL A 12 -13.74 7.16 11.52
CA VAL A 12 -14.88 6.25 11.62
C VAL A 12 -14.89 5.22 10.48
N ASN A 13 -14.54 5.63 9.26
CA ASN A 13 -14.43 4.73 8.11
C ASN A 13 -13.30 3.70 8.31
N LEU A 14 -12.13 4.10 8.82
CA LEU A 14 -11.05 3.18 9.18
C LEU A 14 -11.49 2.17 10.25
N PHE A 15 -12.22 2.61 11.28
CA PHE A 15 -12.76 1.70 12.29
C PHE A 15 -13.80 0.72 11.72
N LYS A 16 -14.61 1.14 10.74
CA LYS A 16 -15.50 0.23 10.02
C LYS A 16 -14.70 -0.79 9.22
N LEU A 17 -13.64 -0.35 8.55
CA LEU A 17 -12.76 -1.22 7.77
C LEU A 17 -11.93 -2.17 8.64
N LEU A 18 -11.61 -1.83 9.89
CA LEU A 18 -10.97 -2.71 10.86
C LEU A 18 -11.90 -3.80 11.42
N ASN A 19 -13.22 -3.63 11.27
CA ASN A 19 -14.20 -4.60 11.73
C ASN A 19 -14.68 -5.44 10.54
N PRO A 20 -14.28 -6.74 10.43
CA PRO A 20 -14.66 -7.60 9.31
C PRO A 20 -16.17 -7.65 9.05
N SER A 21 -16.98 -7.58 10.12
CA SER A 21 -18.45 -7.60 10.00
C SER A 21 -19.04 -6.35 9.35
N LYS A 22 -18.30 -5.23 9.34
CA LYS A 22 -18.73 -3.93 8.79
C LYS A 22 -18.02 -3.58 7.48
N ALA A 23 -16.96 -4.30 7.12
CA ALA A 23 -16.19 -4.04 5.91
C ALA A 23 -17.04 -4.19 4.64
N ASN A 24 -17.86 -5.25 4.55
CA ASN A 24 -18.74 -5.44 3.39
C ASN A 24 -19.74 -4.29 3.23
N GLU A 25 -20.43 -3.93 4.32
CA GLU A 25 -21.38 -2.80 4.32
C GLU A 25 -20.71 -1.48 3.92
N PHE A 26 -19.47 -1.25 4.39
CA PHE A 26 -18.69 -0.08 4.00
C PHE A 26 -18.47 -0.05 2.48
N PHE A 27 -17.98 -1.15 1.88
CA PHE A 27 -17.71 -1.19 0.45
C PHE A 27 -18.97 -1.15 -0.41
N GLU A 28 -20.11 -1.66 0.07
CA GLU A 28 -21.40 -1.51 -0.62
C GLU A 28 -21.87 -0.04 -0.64
N LYS A 29 -21.70 0.68 0.48
CA LYS A 29 -22.25 2.03 0.68
C LYS A 29 -21.24 3.16 0.44
N MET A 30 -19.96 2.84 0.22
CA MET A 30 -18.96 3.88 0.06
C MET A 30 -19.27 4.74 -1.17
N GLY A 31 -19.26 6.06 -0.98
CA GLY A 31 -19.35 7.00 -2.09
C GLY A 31 -18.08 6.97 -2.92
N VAL A 32 -18.21 7.23 -4.22
CA VAL A 32 -17.06 7.36 -5.12
C VAL A 32 -16.23 8.57 -4.68
N ARG A 33 -14.96 8.34 -4.37
CA ARG A 33 -14.00 9.40 -4.05
C ARG A 33 -13.20 9.75 -5.30
N SER A 34 -12.81 11.01 -5.45
CA SER A 34 -11.93 11.42 -6.56
C SER A 34 -10.55 10.77 -6.40
N VAL A 35 -9.87 10.52 -7.52
CA VAL A 35 -8.48 10.04 -7.50
C VAL A 35 -7.56 10.95 -6.69
N GLY A 36 -7.71 12.28 -6.81
CA GLY A 36 -6.92 13.23 -6.01
C GLY A 36 -7.11 13.07 -4.50
N TYR A 37 -8.35 12.77 -4.07
CA TYR A 37 -8.62 12.46 -2.67
C TYR A 37 -7.90 11.18 -2.22
N MET A 38 -8.02 10.11 -3.01
CA MET A 38 -7.36 8.83 -2.70
C MET A 38 -5.84 8.94 -2.71
N LEU A 39 -5.27 9.70 -3.65
CA LEU A 39 -3.83 9.96 -3.72
C LEU A 39 -3.33 10.65 -2.45
N ASN A 40 -4.00 11.71 -2.00
CA ASN A 40 -3.65 12.37 -0.73
C ASN A 40 -3.75 11.39 0.45
N TYR A 41 -4.77 10.54 0.47
CA TYR A 41 -4.96 9.62 1.57
C TYR A 41 -3.88 8.52 1.62
N LEU A 42 -3.49 8.00 0.46
CA LEU A 42 -2.39 7.05 0.35
C LEU A 42 -1.04 7.70 0.68
N ILE A 43 -0.78 8.95 0.26
CA ILE A 43 0.45 9.67 0.62
C ILE A 43 0.57 9.83 2.14
N VAL A 44 -0.50 10.29 2.80
CA VAL A 44 -0.51 10.46 4.26
C VAL A 44 -0.32 9.11 4.97
N SER A 45 -0.95 8.05 4.46
CA SER A 45 -0.78 6.69 4.99
C SER A 45 0.63 6.15 4.76
N GLY A 46 1.29 6.55 3.67
CA GLY A 46 2.67 6.18 3.36
C GLY A 46 3.69 6.72 4.37
N LEU A 47 3.38 7.79 5.12
CA LEU A 47 4.26 8.31 6.17
C LEU A 47 4.58 7.26 7.26
N PHE A 48 3.68 6.30 7.51
CA PHE A 48 3.91 5.22 8.46
C PHE A 48 5.02 4.25 7.98
N LEU A 49 5.20 4.07 6.67
CA LEU A 49 6.34 3.32 6.13
C LEU A 49 7.65 4.03 6.46
N PHE A 50 7.73 5.35 6.28
CA PHE A 50 8.93 6.11 6.63
C PHE A 50 9.29 5.93 8.12
N VAL A 51 8.30 6.05 9.02
CA VAL A 51 8.52 5.81 10.46
C VAL A 51 9.07 4.40 10.71
N GLY A 52 8.46 3.38 10.12
CA GLY A 52 8.88 1.99 10.28
C GLY A 52 10.29 1.71 9.80
N TYR A 53 10.62 2.14 8.59
CA TYR A 53 11.94 1.95 7.98
C TYR A 53 13.04 2.75 8.69
N SER A 54 12.74 3.97 9.15
CA SER A 54 13.71 4.80 9.87
C SER A 54 14.03 4.24 11.26
N LEU A 55 13.09 3.57 11.92
CA LEU A 55 13.31 2.98 13.23
C LEU A 55 13.99 1.60 13.14
N ASN A 56 13.51 0.70 12.26
CA ASN A 56 13.97 -0.68 12.02
C ASN A 56 15.08 -1.22 12.97
N LEU A 57 14.67 -1.45 14.23
CA LEU A 57 15.51 -1.87 15.34
C LEU A 57 15.62 -3.40 15.35
N TYR A 58 16.85 -3.88 15.51
CA TYR A 58 17.15 -5.28 15.78
C TYR A 58 17.90 -5.42 17.11
N TYR A 59 17.65 -6.52 17.83
CA TYR A 59 18.29 -6.80 19.11
C TYR A 59 19.32 -7.90 18.92
N LYS A 60 20.59 -7.59 19.19
CA LYS A 60 21.65 -8.58 19.23
C LYS A 60 21.55 -9.41 20.52
N ALA A 61 22.14 -10.61 20.54
CA ALA A 61 22.21 -11.44 21.73
C ALA A 61 22.87 -10.64 22.88
N GLY A 62 22.05 -10.16 23.83
CA GLY A 62 22.43 -9.16 24.83
C GLY A 62 21.43 -8.02 25.05
N PHE A 63 20.34 -7.93 24.26
CA PHE A 63 19.30 -6.88 24.34
C PHE A 63 19.77 -5.45 24.01
N GLU A 64 20.94 -5.30 23.38
CA GLU A 64 21.32 -4.02 22.78
C GLU A 64 20.52 -3.81 21.49
N ALA A 65 19.77 -2.70 21.46
CA ALA A 65 19.05 -2.27 20.26
C ALA A 65 20.02 -1.59 19.30
N GLU A 66 20.17 -2.15 18.12
CA GLU A 66 20.98 -1.58 17.04
C GLU A 66 20.10 -1.31 15.83
N ILE A 67 20.30 -0.14 15.19
CA ILE A 67 19.61 0.17 13.94
C ILE A 67 20.21 -0.71 12.85
N LYS A 68 19.35 -1.52 12.21
CA LYS A 68 19.80 -2.58 11.30
C LYS A 68 20.33 -2.05 9.96
N CYS A 69 19.89 -0.86 9.56
CA CYS A 69 20.10 -0.30 8.23
C CYS A 69 20.54 1.18 8.33
N PRO A 70 21.46 1.65 7.46
CA PRO A 70 21.75 3.07 7.37
C PRO A 70 20.47 3.87 7.15
N LEU A 71 20.30 4.97 7.89
CA LEU A 71 19.07 5.79 7.84
C LEU A 71 18.70 6.18 6.40
N ILE A 72 19.70 6.46 5.58
CA ILE A 72 19.50 6.89 4.21
C ILE A 72 18.94 5.77 3.33
N ALA A 73 19.57 4.60 3.36
CA ALA A 73 19.10 3.38 2.71
C ALA A 73 17.64 3.04 3.11
N SER A 74 17.31 3.24 4.39
CA SER A 74 15.96 3.08 4.90
C SER A 74 14.97 4.08 4.30
N ILE A 75 15.35 5.36 4.20
CA ILE A 75 14.51 6.40 3.60
C ILE A 75 14.28 6.14 2.10
N GLU A 76 15.33 5.75 1.36
CA GLU A 76 15.22 5.40 -0.06
C GLU A 76 14.29 4.21 -0.28
N SER A 77 14.43 3.16 0.53
CA SER A 77 13.58 1.97 0.45
C SER A 77 12.12 2.28 0.82
N ALA A 78 11.90 3.11 1.85
CA ALA A 78 10.56 3.59 2.20
C ALA A 78 9.92 4.42 1.08
N PHE A 79 10.71 5.30 0.46
CA PHE A 79 10.27 6.14 -0.66
C PHE A 79 9.86 5.31 -1.88
N ILE A 80 10.72 4.39 -2.33
CA ILE A 80 10.40 3.49 -3.45
C ILE A 80 9.14 2.70 -3.12
N THR A 81 9.10 2.05 -1.95
CA THR A 81 7.96 1.21 -1.56
C THR A 81 6.67 2.00 -1.51
N SER A 82 6.68 3.20 -0.91
CA SER A 82 5.50 4.05 -0.83
C SER A 82 5.02 4.50 -2.21
N ILE A 83 5.92 4.95 -3.09
CA ILE A 83 5.54 5.36 -4.46
C ILE A 83 5.03 4.18 -5.27
N THR A 84 5.68 3.02 -5.17
CA THR A 84 5.24 1.80 -5.84
C THR A 84 3.82 1.43 -5.45
N LEU A 85 3.48 1.45 -4.15
CA LEU A 85 2.13 1.11 -3.68
C LEU A 85 1.08 2.16 -4.06
N ILE A 86 1.44 3.45 -4.04
CA ILE A 86 0.55 4.54 -4.48
C ILE A 86 0.26 4.41 -5.97
N LEU A 87 1.30 4.35 -6.81
CA LEU A 87 1.16 4.26 -8.26
C LEU A 87 0.50 2.95 -8.69
N SER A 88 0.79 1.83 -8.01
CA SER A 88 0.15 0.54 -8.33
C SER A 88 -1.35 0.58 -8.08
N THR A 89 -1.81 1.29 -7.06
CA THR A 89 -3.23 1.51 -6.80
C THR A 89 -3.90 2.25 -7.96
N ILE A 90 -3.28 3.34 -8.43
CA ILE A 90 -3.84 4.15 -9.52
C ILE A 90 -3.85 3.38 -10.84
N ILE A 91 -2.72 2.75 -11.21
CA ILE A 91 -2.59 2.00 -12.45
C ILE A 91 -3.53 0.78 -12.44
N SER A 92 -3.63 0.06 -11.32
CA SER A 92 -4.53 -1.09 -11.22
C SER A 92 -6.00 -0.65 -11.29
N GLY A 93 -6.36 0.49 -10.68
CA GLY A 93 -7.70 1.08 -10.82
C GLY A 93 -8.02 1.46 -12.27
N PHE A 94 -7.05 2.00 -12.99
CA PHE A 94 -7.20 2.29 -14.41
C PHE A 94 -7.43 1.02 -15.24
N ILE A 95 -6.61 -0.02 -15.03
CA ILE A 95 -6.75 -1.31 -15.70
C ILE A 95 -8.14 -1.91 -15.42
N ILE A 96 -8.60 -1.92 -14.17
CA ILE A 96 -9.95 -2.41 -13.83
C ILE A 96 -11.02 -1.61 -14.56
N SER A 97 -10.90 -0.28 -14.63
CA SER A 97 -11.90 0.55 -15.33
C SER A 97 -11.99 0.24 -16.84
N LEU A 98 -10.88 -0.15 -17.47
CA LEU A 98 -10.85 -0.56 -18.88
C LEU A 98 -11.44 -1.97 -19.10
N PHE A 99 -11.08 -2.90 -18.23
CA PHE A 99 -11.45 -4.31 -18.38
C PHE A 99 -12.77 -4.68 -17.69
N GLY A 100 -13.37 -3.74 -16.95
CA GLY A 100 -14.66 -3.88 -16.25
C GLY A 100 -15.74 -4.52 -17.11
N LYS A 101 -16.07 -3.94 -18.26
CA LYS A 101 -17.17 -4.49 -19.07
C LYS A 101 -16.90 -5.91 -19.60
N GLY A 102 -15.68 -6.15 -20.09
CA GLY A 102 -15.31 -7.39 -20.79
C GLY A 102 -15.02 -8.58 -19.88
N LEU A 103 -14.46 -8.34 -18.69
CA LEU A 103 -14.20 -9.38 -17.68
C LEU A 103 -15.28 -9.45 -16.60
N VAL A 104 -15.97 -8.33 -16.33
CA VAL A 104 -16.70 -8.10 -15.08
C VAL A 104 -18.20 -7.91 -15.26
N GLY A 105 -18.66 -7.68 -16.50
CA GLY A 105 -20.08 -7.51 -16.82
C GLY A 105 -20.71 -6.27 -16.18
N ARG A 106 -19.89 -5.37 -15.61
CA ARG A 106 -20.27 -4.07 -15.08
C ARG A 106 -19.18 -3.05 -15.42
N ASP A 107 -19.62 -1.87 -15.86
CA ASP A 107 -18.74 -0.71 -15.99
C ASP A 107 -18.44 -0.15 -14.60
N MET A 108 -17.15 -0.01 -14.28
CA MET A 108 -16.68 0.62 -13.06
C MET A 108 -15.91 1.88 -13.44
N GLU A 109 -16.37 3.02 -12.94
CA GLU A 109 -15.67 4.28 -13.20
C GLU A 109 -14.27 4.26 -12.59
N PHE A 110 -13.32 4.94 -13.24
CA PHE A 110 -11.93 5.00 -12.78
C PHE A 110 -11.80 5.45 -11.31
N ASN A 111 -12.55 6.47 -10.90
CA ASN A 111 -12.59 6.95 -9.52
C ASN A 111 -13.10 5.87 -8.53
N GLU A 112 -14.10 5.09 -8.93
CA GLU A 112 -14.63 3.98 -8.14
C GLU A 112 -13.58 2.88 -8.00
N ALA A 113 -12.96 2.46 -9.11
CA ALA A 113 -11.94 1.42 -9.15
C ALA A 113 -10.72 1.76 -8.28
N VAL A 114 -10.23 3.00 -8.36
CA VAL A 114 -9.13 3.49 -7.51
C VAL A 114 -9.52 3.48 -6.03
N SER A 115 -10.77 3.84 -5.70
CA SER A 115 -11.25 3.82 -4.32
C SER A 115 -11.34 2.38 -3.78
N VAL A 116 -11.84 1.44 -4.59
CA VAL A 116 -11.98 0.01 -4.25
C VAL A 116 -10.63 -0.62 -3.90
N ILE A 117 -9.56 -0.28 -4.63
CA ILE A 117 -8.21 -0.79 -4.34
C ILE A 117 -7.52 0.02 -3.23
N GLY A 118 -7.71 1.34 -3.23
CA GLY A 118 -6.98 2.23 -2.33
C GLY A 118 -7.34 2.05 -0.87
N TYR A 119 -8.61 1.81 -0.53
CA TYR A 119 -9.01 1.57 0.86
C TYR A 119 -8.33 0.35 1.50
N PRO A 120 -8.27 -0.82 0.84
CA PRO A 120 -7.40 -1.91 1.27
C PRO A 120 -5.92 -1.51 1.37
N MET A 121 -5.37 -0.84 0.35
CA MET A 121 -3.94 -0.50 0.27
C MET A 121 -3.47 0.39 1.44
N ILE A 122 -4.35 1.21 2.02
CA ILE A 122 -4.07 1.99 3.23
C ILE A 122 -3.57 1.12 4.37
N PHE A 123 -4.11 -0.09 4.54
CA PHE A 123 -3.68 -1.00 5.61
C PHE A 123 -2.26 -1.51 5.40
N ILE A 124 -1.84 -1.74 4.15
CA ILE A 124 -0.45 -2.07 3.83
C ILE A 124 0.46 -0.89 4.19
N LEU A 125 0.09 0.33 3.79
CA LEU A 125 0.88 1.53 4.05
C LEU A 125 1.01 1.82 5.57
N ILE A 126 -0.11 1.82 6.31
CA ILE A 126 -0.12 2.04 7.76
C ILE A 126 0.68 0.96 8.49
N SER A 127 0.61 -0.29 8.01
CA SER A 127 1.35 -1.39 8.65
C SER A 127 2.87 -1.21 8.63
N GLY A 128 3.38 -0.30 7.81
CA GLY A 128 4.79 0.06 7.77
C GLY A 128 5.38 0.36 9.14
N ILE A 129 4.62 0.97 10.06
CA ILE A 129 5.10 1.29 11.42
C ILE A 129 5.53 0.04 12.20
N PHE A 130 4.89 -1.11 11.96
CA PHE A 130 5.21 -2.36 12.63
C PHE A 130 6.49 -3.01 12.11
N ARG A 131 7.09 -2.46 11.04
CA ARG A 131 8.40 -2.84 10.55
C ARG A 131 9.53 -2.27 11.43
N ALA A 132 9.21 -1.34 12.34
CA ALA A 132 10.17 -0.72 13.26
C ALA A 132 10.88 -1.71 14.20
N HIS A 133 10.28 -2.88 14.47
CA HIS A 133 10.84 -3.85 15.41
C HIS A 133 10.60 -5.28 14.92
N ILE A 134 11.60 -6.15 15.07
CA ILE A 134 11.48 -7.57 14.70
C ILE A 134 10.28 -8.28 15.37
N MET A 135 9.91 -7.92 16.60
CA MET A 135 8.77 -8.52 17.31
C MET A 135 7.42 -8.09 16.74
N THR A 136 7.36 -6.91 16.13
CA THR A 136 6.13 -6.38 15.51
C THR A 136 6.03 -6.74 14.03
N ILE A 137 7.07 -7.34 13.42
CA ILE A 137 7.06 -7.69 11.99
C ILE A 137 5.92 -8.65 11.64
N ILE A 138 5.50 -9.50 12.57
CA ILE A 138 4.34 -10.38 12.40
C ILE A 138 3.05 -9.58 12.18
N LEU A 139 2.89 -8.44 12.88
CA LEU A 139 1.75 -7.54 12.71
C LEU A 139 1.78 -6.89 11.31
N HIS A 140 2.97 -6.57 10.79
CA HIS A 140 3.10 -6.07 9.42
C HIS A 140 2.54 -7.08 8.41
N TYR A 141 2.94 -8.36 8.49
CA TYR A 141 2.41 -9.40 7.63
C TYR A 141 0.91 -9.67 7.83
N MET A 142 0.43 -9.62 9.07
CA MET A 142 -1.01 -9.75 9.35
C MET A 142 -1.84 -8.63 8.70
N PHE A 143 -1.34 -7.39 8.71
CA PHE A 143 -2.01 -6.28 8.03
C PHE A 143 -1.98 -6.42 6.50
N ILE A 144 -0.90 -6.96 5.93
CA ILE A 144 -0.85 -7.27 4.48
C ILE A 144 -1.91 -8.32 4.13
N ALA A 145 -1.98 -9.42 4.89
CA ALA A 145 -3.01 -10.44 4.72
C ALA A 145 -4.42 -9.86 4.90
N TYR A 146 -4.60 -8.95 5.87
CA TYR A 146 -5.86 -8.27 6.09
C TYR A 146 -6.25 -7.34 4.93
N SER A 147 -5.28 -6.64 4.33
CA SER A 147 -5.52 -5.86 3.12
C SER A 147 -5.98 -6.74 1.96
N MET A 148 -5.43 -7.95 1.81
CA MET A 148 -5.91 -8.89 0.77
C MET A 148 -7.35 -9.32 1.04
N TYR A 149 -7.70 -9.59 2.30
CA TYR A 149 -9.08 -9.85 2.71
C TYR A 149 -10.00 -8.68 2.38
N LEU A 150 -9.63 -7.44 2.73
CA LEU A 150 -10.42 -6.25 2.42
C LEU A 150 -10.59 -6.03 0.92
N LEU A 151 -9.55 -6.31 0.12
CA LEU A 151 -9.63 -6.24 -1.33
C LEU A 151 -10.65 -7.25 -1.88
N TYR A 152 -10.62 -8.49 -1.39
CA TYR A 152 -11.63 -9.50 -1.74
C TYR A 152 -13.04 -9.05 -1.33
N THR A 153 -13.21 -8.53 -0.12
CA THR A 153 -14.50 -8.01 0.36
C THR A 153 -14.99 -6.85 -0.50
N ALA A 154 -14.12 -5.91 -0.88
CA ALA A 154 -14.46 -4.78 -1.73
C ALA A 154 -14.93 -5.20 -3.12
N ILE A 155 -14.26 -6.20 -3.70
CA ILE A 155 -14.63 -6.80 -4.98
C ILE A 155 -15.98 -7.52 -4.85
N SER A 156 -16.15 -8.33 -3.81
CA SER A 156 -17.41 -9.06 -3.57
C SER A 156 -18.60 -8.11 -3.39
N ALA A 157 -18.40 -7.00 -2.66
CA ALA A 157 -19.42 -5.96 -2.45
C ALA A 157 -19.87 -5.27 -3.75
N ARG A 158 -18.98 -5.17 -4.75
CA ARG A 158 -19.25 -4.45 -6.00
C ARG A 158 -19.70 -5.32 -7.15
N PHE A 159 -19.24 -6.57 -7.19
CA PHE A 159 -19.45 -7.48 -8.31
C PHE A 159 -20.30 -8.70 -7.96
N GLY A 160 -20.67 -8.87 -6.69
CA GLY A 160 -21.40 -10.02 -6.20
C GLY A 160 -20.51 -11.24 -5.96
N PHE A 161 -20.94 -12.08 -5.03
CA PHE A 161 -20.16 -13.23 -4.56
C PHE A 161 -19.80 -14.21 -5.68
N GLU A 162 -20.73 -14.48 -6.60
CA GLU A 162 -20.58 -15.48 -7.67
C GLU A 162 -19.38 -15.23 -8.59
N ARG A 163 -19.01 -13.97 -8.78
CA ARG A 163 -17.91 -13.57 -9.66
C ARG A 163 -16.68 -13.11 -8.87
N ALA A 164 -16.81 -12.82 -7.58
CA ALA A 164 -15.78 -12.17 -6.77
C ALA A 164 -14.40 -12.86 -6.84
N LEU A 165 -14.36 -14.19 -6.86
CA LEU A 165 -13.10 -14.95 -6.85
C LEU A 165 -12.28 -14.75 -8.13
N VAL A 166 -12.91 -14.82 -9.31
CA VAL A 166 -12.22 -14.59 -10.59
C VAL A 166 -11.67 -13.15 -10.66
N HIS A 167 -12.45 -12.19 -10.19
CA HIS A 167 -12.07 -10.77 -10.15
C HIS A 167 -10.91 -10.52 -9.21
N PHE A 168 -10.98 -11.12 -8.02
CA PHE A 168 -9.91 -11.03 -7.04
C PHE A 168 -8.60 -11.59 -7.57
N ILE A 169 -8.63 -12.77 -8.21
CA ILE A 169 -7.43 -13.36 -8.81
C ILE A 169 -6.87 -12.48 -9.92
N PHE A 170 -7.72 -11.99 -10.83
CA PHE A 170 -7.30 -11.08 -11.89
C PHE A 170 -6.63 -9.82 -11.33
N ILE A 171 -7.26 -9.18 -10.34
CA ILE A 171 -6.75 -7.96 -9.70
C ILE A 171 -5.45 -8.23 -8.96
N LEU A 172 -5.32 -9.37 -8.27
CA LEU A 172 -4.06 -9.76 -7.63
C LEU A 172 -2.92 -9.92 -8.64
N ILE A 173 -3.18 -10.54 -9.79
CA ILE A 173 -2.17 -10.69 -10.85
C ILE A 173 -1.77 -9.31 -11.38
N VAL A 174 -2.75 -8.43 -11.67
CA VAL A 174 -2.50 -7.07 -12.15
C VAL A 174 -1.66 -6.27 -11.14
N ILE A 175 -2.09 -6.23 -9.87
CA ILE A 175 -1.37 -5.50 -8.82
C ILE A 175 0.04 -6.06 -8.68
N SER A 176 0.22 -7.38 -8.68
CA SER A 176 1.54 -8.02 -8.54
C SER A 176 2.48 -7.63 -9.69
N LEU A 177 2.00 -7.68 -10.94
CA LEU A 177 2.78 -7.28 -12.12
C LEU A 177 3.14 -5.81 -12.08
N VAL A 178 2.17 -4.94 -11.76
CA VAL A 178 2.39 -3.50 -11.68
C VAL A 178 3.37 -3.14 -10.56
N VAL A 179 3.21 -3.73 -9.37
CA VAL A 179 4.14 -3.55 -8.25
C VAL A 179 5.55 -4.00 -8.65
N MET A 180 5.70 -5.18 -9.25
CA MET A 180 6.99 -5.70 -9.70
C MET A 180 7.67 -4.73 -10.69
N ILE A 181 6.96 -4.27 -11.72
CA ILE A 181 7.49 -3.36 -12.74
C ILE A 181 7.87 -2.01 -12.13
N LEU A 182 7.00 -1.44 -11.30
CA LEU A 182 7.24 -0.14 -10.67
C LEU A 182 8.41 -0.21 -9.68
N PHE A 183 8.47 -1.25 -8.85
CA PHE A 183 9.55 -1.44 -7.89
C PHE A 183 10.89 -1.63 -8.59
N TRP A 184 10.92 -2.46 -9.64
CA TRP A 184 12.12 -2.68 -10.45
C TRP A 184 12.57 -1.39 -11.16
N THR A 185 11.63 -0.64 -11.74
CA THR A 185 11.93 0.65 -12.38
C THR A 185 12.45 1.67 -11.36
N GLY A 186 11.81 1.77 -10.20
CA GLY A 186 12.20 2.71 -9.14
C GLY A 186 13.58 2.42 -8.56
N THR A 187 13.87 1.14 -8.28
CA THR A 187 15.20 0.71 -7.82
C THR A 187 16.27 0.91 -8.90
N SER A 188 15.97 0.59 -10.15
CA SER A 188 16.88 0.82 -11.29
C SER A 188 17.17 2.30 -11.50
N PHE A 189 16.17 3.17 -11.35
CA PHE A 189 16.32 4.61 -11.46
C PHE A 189 17.22 5.17 -10.35
N LEU A 190 17.03 4.79 -9.09
CA LEU A 190 17.94 5.20 -8.01
C LEU A 190 19.38 4.75 -8.27
N ASN A 191 19.58 3.49 -8.70
CA ASN A 191 20.91 3.00 -9.06
C ASN A 191 21.55 3.80 -10.21
N PHE A 192 20.76 4.19 -11.21
CA PHE A 192 21.23 5.05 -12.29
C PHE A 192 21.65 6.44 -11.78
N LEU A 193 20.88 7.04 -10.87
CA LEU A 193 21.23 8.33 -10.26
C LEU A 193 22.55 8.25 -9.49
N VAL A 194 22.77 7.18 -8.72
CA VAL A 194 24.05 6.91 -8.03
C VAL A 194 25.19 6.83 -9.05
N TRP A 195 24.97 6.10 -10.15
CA TRP A 195 25.99 5.86 -11.18
C TRP A 195 26.44 7.14 -11.89
N ILE A 196 25.51 8.09 -12.16
CA ILE A 196 25.87 9.38 -12.78
C ILE A 196 26.46 10.39 -11.79
N GLY A 197 26.80 9.98 -10.57
CA GLY A 197 27.46 10.83 -9.59
C GLY A 197 26.56 11.88 -8.95
N LEU A 198 25.24 11.78 -9.14
CA LEU A 198 24.33 12.48 -8.24
C LEU A 198 24.46 11.82 -6.87
N PRO A 199 24.48 12.61 -5.79
CA PRO A 199 24.43 12.04 -4.46
C PRO A 199 23.08 11.32 -4.33
N SER A 200 23.06 9.99 -4.53
CA SER A 200 22.35 9.19 -3.53
C SER A 200 22.97 9.62 -2.23
N ILE A 201 22.14 10.13 -1.33
CA ILE A 201 22.61 10.33 0.03
C ILE A 201 23.08 8.91 0.44
N GLY A 202 24.33 8.75 0.85
CA GLY A 202 25.18 7.62 0.44
C GLY A 202 24.72 6.15 0.62
N ILE A 203 25.33 5.33 -0.25
CA ILE A 203 25.51 3.86 -0.29
C ILE A 203 24.77 3.23 -1.49
N PRO A 204 25.49 2.62 -2.45
CA PRO A 204 24.85 1.88 -3.55
C PRO A 204 23.91 0.79 -3.01
N ILE A 205 22.75 0.60 -3.65
CA ILE A 205 21.74 -0.39 -3.22
C ILE A 205 22.34 -1.81 -3.11
N SER A 206 23.35 -2.14 -3.91
CA SER A 206 24.09 -3.40 -3.82
C SER A 206 24.86 -3.62 -2.51
N HIS A 207 25.09 -2.56 -1.72
CA HIS A 207 25.72 -2.60 -0.40
C HIS A 207 24.69 -2.45 0.73
N ILE A 208 23.41 -2.21 0.40
CA ILE A 208 22.31 -2.27 1.35
C ILE A 208 21.96 -3.75 1.54
N PRO A 209 21.95 -4.27 2.77
CA PRO A 209 21.58 -5.65 3.00
C PRO A 209 20.16 -5.94 2.50
N PRO A 210 19.88 -7.13 1.94
CA PRO A 210 18.58 -7.45 1.34
C PRO A 210 17.40 -7.36 2.32
N TRP A 211 17.65 -7.42 3.63
CA TRP A 211 16.65 -7.23 4.68
C TRP A 211 16.31 -5.75 4.98
N CYS A 212 16.97 -4.80 4.32
CA CYS A 212 16.71 -3.37 4.41
C CYS A 212 15.75 -2.87 3.31
N HIS A 213 15.48 -3.68 2.29
CA HIS A 213 14.48 -3.42 1.25
C HIS A 213 13.07 -3.78 1.72
#